data_AF-A0A537DFH1-F1
#
_entry.id   AF-A0A537DFH1-F1
#
_cell.length_a   1.000
_cell.length_b   1.000
_cell.length_c   1.000
_cell.angle_alpha   90.00
_cell.angle_beta   90.00
_cell.angle_gamma   90.00
#
_symmetry.space_group_name_H-M   'P 1'
#
loop_
_entity.id
_entity.type
_entity.pdbx_description
1 polymer ?
#
loop_
_entity_poly.entity_id
_entity_poly.type
_entity_poly.pdbx_seq_one_letter_code
_entity_poly.pdbx_strand_id
1 'polypeptide(L)'
;MGKTTGFKEATFIEGRLVRVAKGKIEVESEDDGTGEPALLTLKMGDLDIDLATIGEEVRAVIVDGRVARITRLAPKPREKRQQEFYGVSDPQREIGSDLAE
;
A
#
# COMPACT_ATOMS: atom_id res chain seq x y z
N MET A 1 0.70 -13.71 44.50
CA MET A 1 -0.31 -13.81 43.43
C MET A 1 -0.16 -12.59 42.53
N GLY A 2 0.69 -12.71 41.51
CA GLY A 2 1.03 -11.58 40.63
C GLY A 2 -0.12 -11.28 39.69
N LYS A 3 -0.59 -10.03 39.69
CA LYS A 3 -1.56 -9.53 38.71
C LYS A 3 -0.83 -9.51 37.35
N THR A 4 -1.04 -10.54 36.54
CA THR A 4 -0.74 -10.44 35.11
C THR A 4 -1.68 -9.39 34.53
N THR A 5 -1.13 -8.18 34.45
CA THR A 5 -1.57 -7.01 33.68
C THR A 5 -2.44 -7.39 32.48
N GLY A 6 -3.62 -6.79 32.41
CA GLY A 6 -4.60 -6.95 31.33
C GLY A 6 -4.13 -6.37 29.99
N PHE A 7 -3.08 -6.98 29.42
CA PHE A 7 -2.62 -6.69 28.07
C PHE A 7 -3.66 -7.22 27.08
N LYS A 8 -4.20 -6.32 26.26
CA LYS A 8 -5.03 -6.68 25.12
C LYS A 8 -4.13 -6.92 23.92
N GLU A 9 -4.34 -8.03 23.25
CA GLU A 9 -3.63 -8.35 22.01
C GLU A 9 -3.99 -7.32 20.94
N ALA A 10 -2.97 -6.84 20.23
CA ALA A 10 -3.11 -5.85 19.18
C ALA A 10 -2.60 -6.42 17.86
N THR A 11 -3.38 -6.22 16.80
CA THR A 11 -2.98 -6.56 15.43
C THR A 11 -2.60 -5.29 14.68
N PHE A 12 -1.60 -5.39 13.81
CA PHE A 12 -1.15 -4.28 12.98
C PHE A 12 -1.39 -4.61 11.51
N ILE A 13 -1.93 -3.64 10.78
CA ILE A 13 -2.10 -3.71 9.33
C ILE A 13 -1.48 -2.45 8.73
N GLU A 14 -0.65 -2.63 7.71
CA GLU A 14 -0.12 -1.53 6.91
C GLU A 14 -0.76 -1.53 5.53
N GLY A 15 -0.97 -0.35 4.97
CA GLY A 15 -1.51 -0.19 3.63
C GLY A 15 -1.99 1.22 3.38
N ARG A 16 -2.56 1.45 2.20
CA ARG A 16 -3.12 2.76 1.83
C ARG A 16 -4.51 2.95 2.41
N LEU A 17 -4.74 4.02 3.15
CA LEU A 17 -6.08 4.40 3.57
C LEU A 17 -6.86 4.94 2.35
N VAL A 18 -7.83 4.20 1.84
CA VAL A 18 -8.55 4.60 0.61
C VAL A 18 -9.91 5.24 0.89
N ARG A 19 -10.51 4.95 2.05
CA ARG A 19 -11.82 5.51 2.40
C ARG A 19 -12.07 5.54 3.91
N VAL A 20 -12.78 6.57 4.36
CA VAL A 20 -13.40 6.65 5.70
C VAL A 20 -14.89 6.87 5.53
N ALA A 21 -15.72 6.00 6.09
CA ALA A 21 -17.17 6.11 5.98
C ALA A 21 -17.90 5.48 7.17
N LYS A 22 -18.81 6.25 7.80
CA LYS A 22 -19.78 5.77 8.80
C LYS A 22 -19.21 4.75 9.81
N GLY A 23 -18.12 5.11 10.50
CA GLY A 23 -17.51 4.26 11.52
C GLY A 23 -16.73 3.05 10.98
N LYS A 24 -16.33 3.10 9.71
CA LYS A 24 -15.45 2.12 9.06
C LYS A 24 -14.36 2.82 8.27
N ILE A 25 -13.26 2.11 8.09
CA ILE A 25 -12.19 2.49 7.17
C ILE A 25 -11.93 1.37 6.17
N GLU A 26 -11.47 1.73 4.98
CA GLU A 26 -10.99 0.79 3.97
C GLU A 26 -9.49 1.03 3.78
N VAL A 27 -8.71 -0.05 3.91
CA VAL A 27 -7.25 -0.03 3.74
C VAL A 27 -6.88 -1.00 2.63
N GLU A 28 -6.20 -0.51 1.60
CA GLU A 28 -5.61 -1.33 0.55
C GLU A 28 -4.25 -1.82 1.04
N SER A 29 -4.13 -3.13 1.32
CA SER A 29 -2.88 -3.77 1.71
C SER A 29 -2.16 -4.33 0.49
N GLU A 30 -0.84 -4.19 0.46
CA GLU A 30 -0.01 -4.98 -0.46
C GLU A 30 -0.09 -6.45 -0.02
N ASP A 31 -0.25 -7.34 -0.99
CA ASP A 31 -0.60 -8.75 -0.74
C ASP A 31 0.63 -9.65 -0.61
N ASP A 32 0.57 -10.61 0.31
CA ASP A 32 1.65 -11.53 0.72
C ASP A 32 1.84 -12.74 -0.24
N GLY A 33 1.52 -12.61 -1.53
CA GLY A 33 1.96 -13.60 -2.54
C GLY A 33 1.06 -13.89 -3.75
N THR A 34 -0.08 -13.23 -3.89
CA THR A 34 -1.03 -13.40 -5.02
C THR A 34 -0.88 -12.32 -6.09
N GLY A 35 -0.25 -11.19 -5.76
CA GLY A 35 0.05 -10.11 -6.71
C GLY A 35 -1.11 -9.12 -6.96
N GLU A 36 -2.27 -9.31 -6.32
CA GLU A 36 -3.38 -8.37 -6.38
C GLU A 36 -3.57 -7.65 -5.03
N PRO A 37 -3.73 -6.32 -4.99
CA PRO A 37 -3.92 -5.58 -3.74
C PRO A 37 -5.21 -6.01 -3.04
N ALA A 38 -5.12 -6.26 -1.73
CA ALA A 38 -6.26 -6.70 -0.92
C ALA A 38 -6.93 -5.50 -0.23
N LEU A 39 -8.24 -5.31 -0.48
CA LEU A 39 -9.01 -4.23 0.15
C LEU A 39 -9.63 -4.70 1.47
N LEU A 40 -9.14 -4.19 2.58
CA LEU A 40 -9.54 -4.55 3.94
C LEU A 40 -10.52 -3.53 4.51
N THR A 41 -11.71 -3.99 4.92
CA THR A 41 -12.70 -3.15 5.62
C THR A 41 -12.60 -3.35 7.13
N LEU A 42 -12.26 -2.30 7.87
CA LEU A 42 -12.05 -2.33 9.32
C LEU A 42 -13.08 -1.46 10.06
N LYS A 43 -13.49 -1.91 11.26
CA LYS A 43 -14.39 -1.13 12.14
C LYS A 43 -13.59 -0.05 12.86
N MET A 44 -14.04 1.19 12.78
CA MET A 44 -13.44 2.30 13.49
C MET A 44 -13.80 2.26 14.97
N GLY A 45 -12.82 2.47 15.83
CA GLY A 45 -13.04 2.75 17.24
C GLY A 45 -13.42 4.21 17.48
N ASP A 46 -13.27 4.66 18.73
CA ASP A 46 -13.45 6.05 19.10
C ASP A 46 -12.15 6.82 18.86
N LEU A 47 -11.91 7.19 17.59
CA LEU A 47 -10.78 8.01 17.20
C LEU A 47 -11.18 8.97 16.08
N ASP A 48 -10.53 10.14 16.08
CA ASP A 48 -10.68 11.13 15.01
C ASP A 48 -9.63 10.87 13.93
N ILE A 49 -10.05 10.89 12.67
CA ILE A 49 -9.18 10.65 11.52
C ILE A 49 -9.23 11.90 10.65
N ASP A 50 -8.06 12.51 10.44
CA ASP A 50 -7.92 13.58 9.46
C ASP A 50 -8.16 13.03 8.05
N LEU A 51 -9.15 13.59 7.36
CA LEU A 51 -9.49 13.23 5.98
C LEU A 51 -8.32 13.48 5.01
N ALA A 52 -7.36 14.35 5.35
CA ALA A 52 -6.12 14.53 4.60
C ALA A 52 -5.21 13.29 4.62
N THR A 53 -5.50 12.30 5.48
CA THR A 53 -4.80 11.01 5.52
C THR A 53 -5.31 10.04 4.45
N ILE A 54 -6.44 10.33 3.80
CA ILE A 54 -6.97 9.49 2.71
C ILE A 54 -6.02 9.59 1.51
N GLY A 55 -5.63 8.43 0.98
CA GLY A 55 -4.65 8.27 -0.09
C GLY A 55 -3.23 7.99 0.40
N GLU A 56 -2.98 8.11 1.71
CA GLU A 56 -1.66 7.93 2.31
C GLU A 56 -1.43 6.49 2.80
N GLU A 57 -0.17 6.09 2.85
CA GLU A 57 0.26 4.86 3.52
C GLU A 57 0.11 5.04 5.04
N VAL A 58 -0.57 4.10 5.68
CA VAL A 58 -0.85 4.13 7.12
C VAL A 58 -0.57 2.79 7.76
N ARG A 59 -0.32 2.82 9.07
CA ARG A 59 -0.42 1.66 9.95
C ARG A 59 -1.67 1.80 10.83
N ALA A 60 -2.59 0.86 10.69
CA ALA A 60 -3.76 0.72 11.55
C ALA A 60 -3.44 -0.25 12.70
N VAL A 61 -3.70 0.18 13.93
CA VAL A 61 -3.62 -0.65 15.14
C VAL A 61 -5.02 -1.10 15.50
N ILE A 62 -5.22 -2.40 15.60
CA ILE A 62 -6.52 -3.03 15.88
C ILE A 62 -6.47 -3.67 17.25
N VAL A 63 -7.40 -3.29 18.12
CA VAL A 63 -7.58 -3.86 19.46
C VAL A 63 -9.05 -4.25 19.60
N ASP A 64 -9.32 -5.46 20.10
CA ASP A 64 -10.68 -6.01 20.22
C ASP A 64 -11.51 -5.92 18.92
N GLY A 65 -10.86 -6.10 17.77
CA GLY A 65 -11.51 -6.05 16.45
C GLY A 65 -11.94 -4.65 15.98
N ARG A 66 -11.44 -3.58 16.61
CA ARG A 66 -11.65 -2.19 16.20
C ARG A 66 -10.32 -1.46 16.04
N VAL A 67 -10.27 -0.54 15.10
CA VAL A 67 -9.14 0.36 14.94
C VAL A 67 -9.07 1.28 16.15
N ALA A 68 -7.97 1.21 16.88
CA ALA A 68 -7.69 2.05 18.05
C ALA A 68 -6.79 3.24 17.70
N ARG A 69 -5.98 3.11 16.63
CA ARG A 69 -5.08 4.18 16.17
C ARG A 69 -4.76 4.02 14.69
N ILE A 70 -4.64 5.15 14.00
CA ILE A 70 -4.07 5.23 12.65
C ILE A 70 -2.83 6.11 12.72
N THR A 71 -1.73 5.66 12.11
CA THR A 71 -0.50 6.44 12.02
C THR A 71 -0.09 6.52 10.56
N ARG A 72 0.04 7.73 10.01
CA ARG A 72 0.61 7.95 8.68
C ARG A 72 2.06 7.48 8.67
N LEU A 73 2.41 6.65 7.71
CA LEU A 73 3.76 6.18 7.49
C LEU A 73 4.51 7.18 6.60
N ALA A 74 5.82 7.28 6.80
CA ALA A 74 6.65 8.01 5.86
C ALA A 74 6.54 7.35 4.49
N PRO A 75 6.50 8.12 3.38
CA PRO A 75 6.47 7.54 2.04
C PRO A 75 7.68 6.62 1.90
N LYS A 76 7.43 5.31 1.71
CA LYS A 76 8.49 4.39 1.34
C LYS A 76 9.08 4.90 0.02
N PRO A 77 10.41 4.93 -0.15
CA PRO A 77 10.99 5.19 -1.46
C PRO A 77 10.40 4.13 -2.39
N ARG A 78 9.55 4.54 -3.33
CA ARG A 78 9.10 3.66 -4.40
C ARG A 78 10.38 3.22 -5.11
N GLU A 79 10.83 2.01 -4.84
CA GLU A 79 11.79 1.36 -5.71
C GLU A 79 11.14 1.41 -7.08
N LYS A 80 11.68 2.27 -7.95
CA LYS A 80 11.27 2.29 -9.34
C LYS A 80 11.51 0.86 -9.80
N ARG A 81 10.45 0.06 -9.98
CA ARG A 81 10.52 -1.04 -10.95
C ARG A 81 10.88 -0.35 -12.24
N GLN A 82 12.17 -0.35 -12.54
CA GLN A 82 12.64 -0.12 -13.88
C GLN A 82 11.99 -1.24 -14.67
N GLN A 83 10.87 -0.92 -15.32
CA GLN A 83 10.51 -1.58 -16.55
C GLN A 83 11.71 -1.31 -17.45
N GLU A 84 12.71 -2.19 -17.38
CA GLU A 84 13.65 -2.39 -18.44
C GLU A 84 12.81 -2.90 -19.62
N PHE A 85 12.19 -1.95 -20.32
CA PHE A 85 11.81 -2.12 -21.71
C PHE A 85 13.14 -2.43 -22.41
N TYR A 86 13.49 -3.71 -22.48
CA TYR A 86 14.52 -4.17 -23.41
C TYR A 86 14.07 -3.68 -24.77
N GLY A 87 14.75 -2.64 -25.24
CA GLY A 87 14.60 -2.10 -26.56
C GLY A 87 14.69 -3.25 -27.54
N VAL A 88 13.67 -3.31 -28.38
CA VAL A 88 13.62 -4.14 -29.58
C VAL A 88 14.99 -4.05 -30.25
N SER A 89 15.72 -5.16 -30.25
CA SER A 89 16.91 -5.27 -31.07
C SER A 89 16.42 -5.44 -32.50
N ASP A 90 16.37 -4.35 -33.26
CA ASP A 90 16.30 -4.39 -34.72
C ASP A 90 17.68 -4.79 -35.25
N PRO A 91 17.88 -5.98 -35.86
CA PRO A 91 19.09 -6.22 -36.62
C PRO A 91 18.86 -5.81 -38.08
N GLN A 92 19.95 -5.30 -38.66
CA GLN A 92 20.20 -5.21 -40.10
C GLN A 92 19.57 -4.05 -40.89
N ARG A 93 20.30 -2.93 -40.84
CA ARG A 93 20.64 -2.16 -42.04
C ARG A 93 21.15 -3.10 -43.14
N GLU A 94 20.49 -3.11 -44.28
CA GLU A 94 21.10 -3.21 -45.61
C GLU A 94 20.05 -2.90 -46.68
N ILE A 95 19.95 -1.63 -47.07
CA ILE A 95 19.45 -1.27 -48.40
C ILE A 95 20.43 -0.23 -48.93
N GLY A 96 21.45 -0.72 -49.63
CA GLY A 96 22.31 0.10 -50.47
C GLY A 96 21.47 0.65 -51.61
N SER A 97 21.25 1.95 -51.60
CA SER A 97 20.74 2.69 -52.74
C SER A 97 21.43 4.04 -52.71
N ASP A 98 22.52 4.15 -53.46
CA ASP A 98 22.94 5.44 -53.98
C ASP A 98 23.50 5.24 -55.39
N LEU A 99 22.99 6.06 -56.29
CA LEU A 99 23.09 6.01 -57.73
C LEU A 99 23.36 7.46 -58.15
N ALA A 100 24.33 7.66 -59.06
CA ALA A 100 24.86 8.90 -59.66
C ALA A 100 26.21 9.37 -59.04
N GLU A 101 27.24 9.72 -59.80
CA GLU A 101 27.35 10.18 -61.21
C GLU A 101 28.33 9.34 -62.06
#